data_AF-A0A2A4YVR2-F1
#
_entry.id   AF-A0A2A4YVR2-F1
#
_cell.length_a   1.000
_cell.length_b   1.000
_cell.length_c   1.000
_cell.angle_alpha   90.00
_cell.angle_beta   90.00
_cell.angle_gamma   90.00
#
_symmetry.space_group_name_H-M   'P 1'
#
loop_
_entity.id
_entity.type
_entity.pdbx_description
1 polymer ?
#
loop_
_entity_poly.entity_id
_entity_poly.type
_entity_poly.pdbx_seq_one_letter_code
_entity_poly.pdbx_strand_id
1 'polypeptide(L)'
;MQKIIWDTIEIEINYVESFSASFEKSHDDKMSHIEIYSKEDLPITETGYKSIFILQSNLERWGGLEKYIIAELDHGAKNKDWQFKKESKRQLCLF
;
A
#
# COMPACT_ATOMS: atom_id res chain seq x y z
N MET A 1 1.67 12.94 5.34
CA MET A 1 2.28 11.60 5.53
C MET A 1 1.67 10.98 6.77
N GLN A 2 1.03 9.83 6.61
CA GLN A 2 0.41 9.04 7.67
C GLN A 2 1.29 7.82 7.94
N LYS A 3 1.30 7.30 9.17
CA LYS A 3 2.02 6.08 9.52
C LYS A 3 1.06 5.02 10.03
N ILE A 4 1.24 3.79 9.58
CA ILE A 4 0.52 2.63 10.09
C ILE A 4 1.50 1.51 10.41
N ILE A 5 1.11 0.63 11.32
CA ILE A 5 1.86 -0.60 11.61
C ILE A 5 1.06 -1.76 11.07
N TRP A 6 1.63 -2.52 10.14
CA TRP A 6 1.04 -3.72 9.58
C TRP A 6 1.99 -4.89 9.80
N ASP A 7 1.52 -5.92 10.52
CA ASP A 7 2.31 -7.13 10.79
C ASP A 7 3.72 -6.84 11.35
N THR A 8 3.81 -5.88 12.29
CA THR A 8 5.06 -5.34 12.90
C THR A 8 5.97 -4.49 12.01
N ILE A 9 5.60 -4.29 10.74
CA ILE A 9 6.31 -3.43 9.79
C ILE A 9 5.74 -2.00 9.86
N GLU A 10 6.60 -1.00 10.04
CA GLU A 10 6.21 0.41 9.95
C GLU A 10 6.08 0.82 8.48
N ILE A 11 4.89 1.31 8.12
CA ILE A 11 4.57 1.75 6.78
C ILE A 11 4.20 3.22 6.81
N GLU A 12 4.89 4.01 6.00
CA GLU A 12 4.61 5.42 5.79
C GLU A 12 3.80 5.58 4.50
N ILE A 13 2.72 6.33 4.58
CA ILE A 13 1.77 6.54 3.50
C ILE A 13 1.75 8.02 3.16
N ASN A 14 2.04 8.34 1.91
CA ASN A 14 1.78 9.65 1.34
C ASN A 14 0.53 9.57 0.47
N TYR A 15 -0.41 10.49 0.68
CA TYR A 15 -1.67 10.50 -0.06
C TYR A 15 -1.91 11.88 -0.64
N VAL A 16 -2.14 11.91 -1.94
CA VAL A 16 -2.44 13.09 -2.73
C VAL A 16 -3.82 12.88 -3.36
N GLU A 17 -4.85 13.52 -2.79
CA GLU A 17 -6.24 13.37 -3.24
C GLU A 17 -6.42 13.78 -4.72
N SER A 18 -5.82 14.91 -5.10
CA SER A 18 -5.88 15.50 -6.44
C SER A 18 -4.50 15.46 -7.08
N PHE A 19 -4.14 14.31 -7.64
CA PHE A 19 -2.82 14.16 -8.27
C PHE A 19 -2.74 14.85 -9.64
N SER A 20 -3.86 14.86 -10.38
CA SER A 20 -3.91 15.42 -11.73
C SER A 20 -5.15 16.30 -11.92
N ALA A 21 -4.95 17.61 -11.79
CA ALA A 21 -5.98 18.61 -12.09
C ALA A 21 -6.47 18.53 -13.55
N SER A 22 -5.64 18.03 -14.47
CA SER A 22 -6.03 17.81 -15.87
C SER A 22 -7.00 16.62 -16.02
N PHE A 23 -6.85 15.59 -15.19
CA PHE A 23 -7.74 14.44 -15.17
C PHE A 23 -9.12 14.82 -14.60
N GLU A 24 -9.14 15.57 -13.49
CA GLU A 24 -10.37 16.08 -12.84
C GLU A 24 -11.19 17.00 -13.75
N LYS A 25 -10.57 17.75 -14.65
CA LYS A 25 -11.29 18.59 -15.61
C LYS A 25 -12.00 17.79 -16.70
N SER A 26 -11.59 16.55 -16.91
CA SER A 26 -12.08 15.70 -18.01
C SER A 26 -12.91 14.52 -17.52
N HIS A 27 -12.93 14.25 -16.21
CA HIS A 27 -13.63 13.13 -15.58
C HIS A 27 -14.42 13.61 -14.37
N ASP A 28 -15.57 12.98 -14.12
CA ASP A 28 -16.44 13.28 -12.97
C ASP A 28 -15.84 12.82 -11.62
N ASP A 29 -14.70 12.12 -11.65
CA ASP A 29 -14.02 11.55 -10.48
C ASP A 29 -12.58 12.03 -10.39
N LYS A 30 -12.07 12.13 -9.15
CA LYS A 30 -10.71 12.57 -8.86
C LYS A 30 -9.76 11.38 -8.87
N MET A 31 -8.60 11.56 -9.52
CA MET A 31 -7.53 10.58 -9.46
C MET A 31 -6.62 10.89 -8.28
N SER A 32 -6.66 10.03 -7.29
CA SER A 32 -5.77 10.07 -6.15
C SER A 32 -4.51 9.25 -6.38
N HIS A 33 -3.42 9.73 -5.81
CA HIS A 33 -2.13 9.06 -5.81
C HIS A 33 -1.74 8.71 -4.37
N ILE A 34 -1.47 7.44 -4.16
CA ILE A 34 -1.06 6.87 -2.88
C ILE A 34 0.35 6.33 -3.06
N GLU A 35 1.25 6.76 -2.20
CA GLU A 35 2.60 6.24 -2.13
C GLU A 35 2.79 5.54 -0.79
N ILE A 36 3.28 4.32 -0.86
CA ILE A 36 3.55 3.47 0.29
C ILE A 36 5.06 3.34 0.38
N TYR A 37 5.60 3.62 1.56
CA TYR A 37 7.01 3.49 1.89
C TYR A 37 7.15 2.59 3.11
N SER A 38 8.13 1.69 3.05
CA SER A 38 8.54 0.83 4.14
C SER A 38 10.05 0.66 4.04
N LYS A 39 10.70 0.51 5.18
CA LYS A 39 12.13 0.16 5.25
C LYS A 39 12.37 -1.31 4.91
N GLU A 40 11.33 -2.12 5.03
CA GLU A 40 11.35 -3.55 4.76
C GLU A 40 10.51 -3.86 3.52
N ASP A 41 10.83 -4.96 2.85
CA ASP A 41 10.01 -5.49 1.77
C ASP A 41 8.56 -5.67 2.23
N LEU A 42 7.63 -5.46 1.32
CA LEU A 42 6.20 -5.64 1.57
C LEU A 42 5.66 -6.74 0.64
N PRO A 43 4.53 -7.37 0.97
CA PRO A 43 3.91 -8.35 0.08
C PRO A 43 3.54 -7.79 -1.31
N ILE A 44 3.44 -6.46 -1.41
CA ILE A 44 3.03 -5.73 -2.60
C ILE A 44 4.20 -5.10 -3.37
N THR A 45 5.41 -5.08 -2.78
CA THR A 45 6.63 -4.49 -3.36
C THR A 45 7.89 -5.08 -2.74
N GLU A 46 8.85 -5.47 -3.56
CA GLU A 46 10.13 -6.03 -3.10
C GLU A 46 11.13 -4.97 -2.61
N THR A 47 10.89 -3.69 -2.88
CA THR A 47 11.80 -2.58 -2.51
C THR A 47 11.32 -1.77 -1.31
N GLY A 48 10.14 -2.08 -0.79
CA GLY A 48 9.48 -1.29 0.26
C GLY A 48 8.77 -0.04 -0.27
N TYR A 49 8.85 0.28 -1.57
CA TYR A 49 8.10 1.39 -2.18
C TYR A 49 7.05 0.91 -3.18
N LYS A 50 5.82 1.43 -3.09
CA LYS A 50 4.77 1.21 -4.09
C LYS A 50 3.97 2.48 -4.34
N SER A 51 3.78 2.81 -5.62
CA SER A 51 2.90 3.87 -6.07
C SER A 51 1.59 3.26 -6.59
N ILE A 52 0.46 3.76 -6.09
CA ILE A 52 -0.89 3.31 -6.45
C ILE A 52 -1.70 4.52 -6.89
N PHE A 53 -2.34 4.41 -8.06
CA PHE A 53 -3.29 5.40 -8.54
C PHE A 53 -4.70 4.81 -8.43
N ILE A 54 -5.59 5.51 -7.76
CA ILE A 54 -6.97 5.07 -7.55
C ILE A 54 -7.92 6.24 -7.68
N LEU A 55 -9.12 5.97 -8.19
CA LEU A 55 -10.20 6.94 -8.21
C LEU A 55 -10.77 7.15 -6.81
N GLN A 56 -11.15 8.38 -6.48
CA GLN A 56 -11.64 8.72 -5.15
C GLN A 56 -12.90 7.93 -4.80
N SER A 57 -13.84 7.77 -5.73
CA SER A 57 -15.06 6.97 -5.50
C SER A 57 -14.75 5.52 -5.14
N ASN A 58 -13.67 4.95 -5.71
CA ASN A 58 -13.24 3.60 -5.36
C ASN A 58 -12.66 3.55 -3.95
N LEU A 59 -11.86 4.55 -3.57
CA LEU A 59 -11.30 4.66 -2.22
C LEU A 59 -12.40 4.76 -1.16
N GLU A 60 -13.43 5.57 -1.41
CA GLU A 60 -14.60 5.68 -0.54
C GLU A 60 -15.37 4.36 -0.44
N ARG A 61 -15.54 3.64 -1.55
CA ARG A 61 -16.19 2.32 -1.57
C ARG A 61 -15.44 1.27 -0.74
N TRP A 62 -14.12 1.35 -0.67
CA TRP A 62 -13.29 0.51 0.22
C TRP A 62 -13.36 0.92 1.69
N GLY A 63 -14.00 2.05 2.00
CA GLY A 63 -14.11 2.60 3.35
C GLY A 63 -12.89 3.41 3.76
N GLY A 64 -12.16 3.97 2.78
CA GLY A 64 -11.06 4.90 2.99
C GLY A 64 -9.67 4.31 2.72
N LEU A 65 -8.68 5.21 2.81
CA LEU A 65 -7.27 4.95 2.50
C LEU A 65 -6.67 3.78 3.29
N GLU A 66 -6.80 3.81 4.61
CA GLU A 66 -6.20 2.80 5.48
C GLU A 66 -6.75 1.40 5.20
N LYS A 67 -8.07 1.28 5.05
CA LYS A 67 -8.72 0.00 4.75
C LYS A 67 -8.31 -0.55 3.40
N TYR A 68 -8.21 0.32 2.39
CA TYR A 68 -7.74 -0.07 1.08
C TYR A 68 -6.29 -0.60 1.13
N ILE A 69 -5.39 0.11 1.82
CA ILE A 69 -3.98 -0.28 1.94
C ILE A 69 -3.84 -1.59 2.73
N ILE A 70 -4.53 -1.73 3.87
CA ILE A 70 -4.52 -2.97 4.66
C ILE A 70 -5.04 -4.13 3.82
N ALA A 71 -6.15 -3.95 3.09
CA ALA A 71 -6.70 -4.99 2.22
C ALA A 71 -5.73 -5.41 1.10
N GLU A 72 -5.04 -4.45 0.49
CA GLU A 72 -4.04 -4.72 -0.54
C GLU A 72 -2.82 -5.47 0.03
N LEU A 73 -2.36 -5.09 1.22
CA LEU A 73 -1.29 -5.80 1.95
C LEU A 73 -1.70 -7.21 2.33
N ASP A 74 -2.89 -7.41 2.89
CA ASP A 74 -3.44 -8.73 3.24
C ASP A 74 -3.64 -9.61 2.01
N HIS A 75 -4.10 -9.03 0.90
CA HIS A 75 -4.24 -9.75 -0.35
C HIS A 75 -2.88 -10.19 -0.89
N GLY A 76 -1.88 -9.31 -0.90
CA GLY A 76 -0.51 -9.65 -1.26
C GLY A 76 0.11 -10.68 -0.30
N ALA A 77 -0.23 -10.64 0.99
CA ALA A 77 0.29 -11.54 2.00
C ALA A 77 -0.15 -13.01 1.80
N LYS A 78 -1.20 -13.24 1.01
CA LYS A 78 -1.64 -14.59 0.59
C LYS A 78 -0.71 -15.20 -0.46
N ASN A 79 0.19 -14.43 -1.06
CA ASN A 79 1.17 -14.95 -2.00
C ASN A 79 2.14 -15.90 -1.28
N LYS A 80 2.30 -17.12 -1.81
CA LYS A 80 3.17 -18.16 -1.24
C LYS A 80 4.62 -17.71 -1.21
N ASP A 81 5.08 -16.99 -2.23
CA ASP A 81 6.44 -16.45 -2.28
C ASP A 81 6.71 -15.47 -1.14
N TRP A 82 5.73 -14.61 -0.82
CA TRP A 82 5.82 -13.69 0.31
C TRP A 82 5.88 -14.45 1.64
N GLN A 83 5.01 -15.44 1.83
CA GLN A 83 5.00 -16.26 3.05
C GLN A 83 6.34 -16.99 3.24
N PHE A 84 6.90 -17.55 2.17
CA PHE A 84 8.22 -18.19 2.19
C PHE A 84 9.34 -17.22 2.55
N LYS A 85 9.35 -16.00 1.97
CA LYS A 85 10.31 -14.95 2.31
C LYS A 85 10.18 -14.51 3.77
N LYS A 86 8.96 -14.32 4.27
CA LYS A 86 8.68 -13.95 5.66
C LYS A 86 9.18 -15.01 6.63
N GLU A 87 8.92 -16.29 6.35
CA GLU A 87 9.40 -17.40 7.17
C GLU A 87 10.92 -17.55 7.12
N SER A 88 11.53 -17.40 5.93
CA SER A 88 12.99 -17.44 5.77
C SER A 88 13.69 -16.31 6.52
N LYS A 89 13.17 -15.08 6.47
CA LYS A 89 13.69 -13.96 7.29
C LYS A 89 13.62 -14.28 8.78
N ARG A 90 12.52 -14.89 9.24
CA ARG A 90 12.35 -15.29 10.65
C ARG A 90 13.35 -16.37 11.09
N GLN A 91 13.65 -17.33 10.22
CA GLN A 91 14.61 -18.41 10.52
C GLN A 91 16.08 -17.94 10.54
N LEU A 92 16.45 -16.95 9.71
CA LEU A 92 17.81 -16.41 9.67
C LEU A 92 18.19 -15.58 10.91
N CYS A 93 17.23 -15.17 11.74
CA CYS A 93 17.49 -14.52 13.03
C CYS A 93 17.74 -15.49 14.19
N LEU A 94 17.73 -16.81 13.95
CA LEU A 94 17.86 -17.82 15.02
C LEU A 94 19.28 -18.39 15.20
N PHE A 95 20.30 -17.82 14.55
CA PHE A 95 21.69 -18.29 14.64
C PHE A 95 22.68 -17.18 15.01
#